data_AF-A0A524K5P1-F1
#
_entry.id   AF-A0A524K5P1-F1
#
_cell.length_a   1.000
_cell.length_b   1.000
_cell.length_c   1.000
_cell.angle_alpha   90.00
_cell.angle_beta   90.00
_cell.angle_gamma   90.00
#
_symmetry.space_group_name_H-M   'P 1'
#
loop_
_entity.id
_entity.type
_entity.pdbx_description
1 polymer ?
#
loop_
_entity_poly.entity_id
_entity_poly.type
_entity_poly.pdbx_seq_one_letter_code
_entity_poly.pdbx_strand_id
1 'polypeptide(L)'
;VSLSIKLGDADVRTIENLPIDYRNNNNGYNFTLLDPTEAYATVTLLGTRTNIDAVTPDDISIYIDLKDIKLGKQTVNLYIFGTNNLVRYTIQKQTIDINVTK
;
A
#
# COMPACT_ATOMS: atom_id res chain seq x y z
N VAL A 1 10.59 9.88 -14.92
CA VAL A 1 9.96 8.82 -15.75
C VAL A 1 8.48 8.86 -15.48
N SER A 2 7.67 9.39 -16.40
CA SER A 2 6.20 9.36 -16.29
C SER A 2 5.70 8.07 -16.92
N LEU A 3 5.14 7.18 -16.11
CA LEU A 3 4.45 5.98 -16.60
C LEU A 3 3.16 6.42 -17.32
N SER A 4 3.24 6.67 -18.62
CA SER A 4 2.04 6.85 -19.46
C SER A 4 1.44 5.49 -19.77
N ILE A 5 0.55 5.02 -18.91
CA ILE A 5 -0.23 3.81 -19.16
C ILE A 5 -1.32 4.16 -20.19
N LYS A 6 -1.02 4.01 -21.48
CA LYS A 6 -2.04 3.88 -22.52
C LYS A 6 -2.57 2.44 -22.45
N LEU A 7 -3.60 2.19 -21.64
CA LEU A 7 -4.35 0.94 -21.67
C LEU A 7 -5.71 1.23 -22.32
N GLY A 8 -5.98 0.58 -23.46
CA GLY A 8 -7.27 0.66 -24.13
C GLY A 8 -8.40 0.13 -23.23
N ASP A 9 -9.57 0.76 -23.31
CA ASP A 9 -10.86 0.39 -22.69
C ASP A 9 -10.79 -0.16 -21.24
N ALA A 10 -9.79 0.24 -20.45
CA ALA A 10 -9.68 -0.11 -19.05
C ALA A 10 -10.22 1.04 -18.21
N ASP A 11 -11.12 0.72 -17.29
CA ASP A 11 -11.61 1.66 -16.31
C ASP A 11 -10.63 1.76 -15.14
N VAL A 12 -10.66 2.92 -14.50
CA VAL A 12 -9.83 3.26 -13.36
C VAL A 12 -10.73 3.60 -12.18
N ARG A 13 -10.44 3.01 -11.02
CA ARG A 13 -11.11 3.32 -9.75
C ARG A 13 -10.06 3.53 -8.68
N THR A 14 -10.22 4.56 -7.86
CA THR A 14 -9.32 4.84 -6.73
C THR A 14 -10.03 4.53 -5.43
N ILE A 15 -9.32 3.86 -4.51
CA ILE A 15 -9.76 3.61 -3.15
C ILE A 15 -8.76 4.29 -2.22
N GLU A 16 -9.27 5.20 -1.40
CA GLU A 16 -8.51 6.02 -0.46
C GLU A 16 -8.73 5.54 0.97
N ASN A 17 -7.90 6.03 1.88
CA ASN A 17 -8.00 5.77 3.32
C ASN A 17 -7.89 4.27 3.68
N LEU A 18 -7.10 3.51 2.92
CA LEU A 18 -6.83 2.11 3.23
C LEU A 18 -5.82 2.04 4.37
N PRO A 19 -6.11 1.32 5.47
CA PRO A 19 -5.18 1.16 6.58
C PRO A 19 -3.97 0.34 6.15
N ILE A 20 -2.83 0.62 6.77
CA ILE A 20 -1.57 -0.07 6.51
C ILE A 20 -1.29 -1.03 7.67
N ASP A 21 -1.15 -2.31 7.35
CA ASP A 21 -0.76 -3.35 8.30
C ASP A 21 0.75 -3.37 8.53
N TYR A 22 1.16 -3.91 9.68
CA TYR A 22 2.55 -4.10 10.04
C TYR A 22 2.82 -5.58 10.30
N ARG A 23 3.70 -6.19 9.49
CA ARG A 23 3.95 -7.64 9.53
C ARG A 23 5.42 -7.92 9.87
N ASN A 24 5.67 -9.13 10.36
CA ASN A 24 7.00 -9.64 10.68
C ASN A 24 7.81 -8.78 11.69
N ASN A 25 7.14 -8.16 12.67
CA ASN A 25 7.82 -7.45 13.77
C ASN A 25 8.41 -8.44 14.79
N ASN A 26 9.40 -9.22 14.35
CA ASN A 26 9.99 -10.29 15.16
C ASN A 26 10.72 -9.76 16.40
N ASN A 27 11.17 -8.50 16.35
CA ASN A 27 11.90 -7.85 17.44
C ASN A 27 10.97 -7.13 18.45
N GLY A 28 9.67 -7.06 18.18
CA GLY A 28 8.70 -6.38 19.05
C GLY A 28 8.93 -4.86 19.17
N TYR A 29 9.51 -4.23 18.15
CA TYR A 29 9.82 -2.80 18.19
C TYR A 29 8.57 -1.94 18.09
N ASN A 30 8.65 -0.77 18.70
CA ASN A 30 7.68 0.29 18.53
C ASN A 30 8.10 1.17 17.36
N PHE A 31 7.15 1.79 16.69
CA PHE A 31 7.43 2.76 15.64
C PHE A 31 6.43 3.91 15.70
N THR A 32 6.89 5.07 15.24
CA THR A 32 6.07 6.26 15.05
C THR A 32 6.20 6.69 13.61
N LEU A 33 5.08 6.99 12.96
CA LEU A 33 5.06 7.64 11.66
C LEU A 33 5.62 9.06 11.81
N LEU A 34 6.55 9.44 10.94
CA LEU A 34 7.08 10.81 10.92
C LEU A 34 6.05 11.79 10.35
N ASP A 35 5.16 11.31 9.49
CA ASP A 35 3.99 12.02 9.00
C ASP A 35 2.70 11.21 9.30
N PRO A 36 1.74 11.76 10.08
CA PRO A 36 0.50 11.05 10.42
C PRO A 36 -0.37 10.71 9.21
N THR A 37 -0.24 11.45 8.10
CA THR A 37 -1.01 11.17 6.88
C THR A 37 -0.55 9.87 6.21
N GLU A 38 0.64 9.37 6.55
CA GLU A 38 1.17 8.10 6.06
C GLU A 38 0.58 6.88 6.77
N ALA A 39 -0.34 7.06 7.72
CA ALA A 39 -1.10 5.96 8.33
C ALA A 39 -2.05 5.30 7.34
N TYR A 40 -2.42 6.02 6.27
CA TYR A 40 -3.31 5.56 5.24
C TYR A 40 -2.65 5.62 3.87
N ALA A 41 -3.05 4.72 3.00
CA ALA A 41 -2.60 4.70 1.62
C ALA A 41 -3.77 4.76 0.64
N THR A 42 -3.46 5.27 -0.55
CA THR A 42 -4.38 5.32 -1.69
C THR A 42 -3.93 4.33 -2.74
N VAL A 43 -4.89 3.53 -3.22
CA VAL A 43 -4.68 2.50 -4.23
C VAL A 43 -5.53 2.80 -5.45
N THR A 44 -4.90 2.75 -6.60
CA THR A 44 -5.56 2.83 -7.89
C THR A 44 -5.71 1.43 -8.48
N LEU A 45 -6.95 1.09 -8.79
CA LEU A 45 -7.38 -0.12 -9.47
C LEU A 45 -7.50 0.15 -10.95
N LEU A 46 -7.00 -0.76 -11.78
CA LEU A 46 -7.13 -0.69 -13.22
C LEU A 46 -7.58 -2.04 -13.77
N GLY A 47 -8.66 -2.05 -14.56
CA GLY A 47 -9.25 -3.27 -15.10
C GLY A 47 -10.57 -2.99 -15.83
N THR A 48 -11.39 -4.01 -16.04
CA THR A 48 -12.76 -3.81 -16.57
C THR A 48 -13.67 -3.25 -15.47
N ARG A 49 -14.71 -2.49 -15.85
CA ARG A 49 -15.70 -1.92 -14.92
C ARG A 49 -16.22 -2.95 -13.91
N THR A 50 -16.66 -4.11 -14.42
CA THR A 50 -17.21 -5.20 -13.59
C THR A 50 -16.20 -5.71 -12.56
N ASN A 51 -14.93 -5.86 -12.95
CA ASN A 51 -13.90 -6.40 -12.06
C ASN A 51 -13.50 -5.37 -10.99
N ILE A 52 -13.32 -4.11 -11.35
CA ILE A 52 -12.93 -3.07 -10.38
C ILE A 52 -14.07 -2.68 -9.43
N ASP A 53 -15.33 -2.81 -9.87
CA ASP A 53 -16.50 -2.57 -9.02
C ASP A 53 -16.74 -3.71 -8.01
N ALA A 54 -16.35 -4.93 -8.36
CA ALA A 54 -16.40 -6.10 -7.47
C ALA A 54 -15.35 -6.06 -6.35
N VAL A 55 -14.27 -5.29 -6.51
CA VAL A 55 -13.21 -5.16 -5.48
C VAL A 55 -13.73 -4.30 -4.33
N THR A 56 -13.59 -4.85 -3.12
CA THR A 56 -13.88 -4.17 -1.85
C THR A 56 -12.58 -3.78 -1.12
N PRO A 57 -12.63 -2.88 -0.12
CA PRO A 57 -11.45 -2.57 0.69
C PRO A 57 -10.83 -3.81 1.35
N ASP A 58 -11.64 -4.79 1.75
CA ASP A 58 -11.18 -6.03 2.40
C ASP A 58 -10.39 -6.94 1.45
N ASP A 59 -10.57 -6.79 0.13
CA ASP A 59 -9.80 -7.49 -0.89
C ASP A 59 -8.38 -6.93 -1.07
N ILE A 60 -8.08 -5.79 -0.44
CA ILE A 60 -6.82 -5.07 -0.57
C ILE A 60 -6.11 -5.07 0.77
N SER A 61 -4.95 -5.72 0.83
CA SER A 61 -4.07 -5.67 2.00
C SER A 61 -2.84 -4.84 1.66
N ILE A 62 -2.65 -3.75 2.40
CA ILE A 62 -1.44 -2.93 2.34
C ILE A 62 -0.64 -3.21 3.59
N TYR A 63 0.66 -3.50 3.46
CA TYR A 63 1.48 -3.82 4.61
C TYR A 63 2.92 -3.35 4.47
N ILE A 64 3.58 -3.21 5.62
CA ILE A 64 5.02 -3.00 5.74
C ILE A 64 5.64 -4.27 6.31
N ASP A 65 6.77 -4.67 5.73
CA ASP A 65 7.59 -5.74 6.27
C ASP A 65 8.59 -5.17 7.28
N LEU A 66 8.41 -5.52 8.56
CA LEU A 66 9.28 -5.09 9.66
C LEU A 66 10.39 -6.11 9.98
N LYS A 67 10.55 -7.18 9.18
CA LYS A 67 11.51 -8.26 9.43
C LYS A 67 12.96 -7.76 9.58
N ASP A 68 13.39 -6.87 8.68
CA ASP A 68 14.77 -6.37 8.61
C ASP A 68 14.90 -4.92 9.14
N ILE A 69 13.92 -4.49 9.94
CA ILE A 69 13.83 -3.11 10.41
C ILE A 69 14.90 -2.80 11.48
N LYS A 70 15.50 -1.61 11.40
CA LYS A 70 16.53 -1.14 12.35
C LYS A 70 15.98 -0.09 13.30
N LEU A 71 16.67 0.17 14.41
CA LEU A 71 16.32 1.30 15.28
C LEU A 71 16.68 2.64 14.63
N GLY A 72 15.89 3.67 14.91
CA GLY A 72 16.04 5.01 14.38
C GLY A 72 15.15 5.31 13.17
N LYS A 73 15.41 6.44 12.53
CA LYS A 73 14.66 6.92 11.36
C LYS A 73 15.05 6.12 10.11
N GLN A 74 14.06 5.62 9.40
CA GLN A 74 14.26 4.99 8.10
C GLN A 74 13.03 5.09 7.22
N THR A 75 13.27 5.03 5.92
CA THR A 75 12.24 4.93 4.91
C THR A 75 11.97 3.45 4.63
N VAL A 76 10.71 3.05 4.65
CA VAL A 76 10.27 1.66 4.40
C VAL A 76 9.37 1.60 3.18
N ASN A 77 9.41 0.46 2.48
CA ASN A 77 8.56 0.22 1.33
C ASN A 77 7.18 -0.29 1.76
N LEU A 78 6.14 0.17 1.07
CA LEU A 78 4.80 -0.36 1.18
C LEU A 78 4.59 -1.49 0.17
N TYR A 79 4.01 -2.57 0.65
CA TYR A 79 3.60 -3.70 -0.17
C TYR A 79 2.09 -3.72 -0.27
N ILE A 80 1.60 -4.09 -1.45
CA ILE A 80 0.19 -4.24 -1.73
C ILE A 80 -0.11 -5.65 -2.21
N PHE A 81 -1.18 -6.22 -1.68
CA PHE A 81 -1.71 -7.50 -2.08
C PHE A 81 -3.20 -7.33 -2.39
N GLY A 82 -3.64 -7.87 -3.52
CA GLY A 82 -5.04 -7.88 -3.94
C GLY A 82 -5.48 -9.30 -4.24
N THR A 83 -6.71 -9.66 -3.87
CA THR A 83 -7.25 -11.00 -4.10
C THR A 83 -7.65 -11.25 -5.56
N ASN A 84 -7.96 -10.20 -6.32
CA ASN A 84 -8.44 -10.32 -7.70
C ASN A 84 -7.32 -10.14 -8.74
N ASN A 85 -6.85 -11.25 -9.31
CA ASN A 85 -5.78 -11.26 -10.30
C ASN A 85 -6.14 -10.58 -11.64
N LEU A 86 -7.42 -10.28 -11.89
CA LEU A 86 -7.89 -9.59 -13.10
C LEU A 86 -7.85 -8.06 -12.96
N VAL A 87 -7.52 -7.55 -11.77
CA VAL A 87 -7.37 -6.13 -11.47
C VAL A 87 -5.92 -5.83 -11.16
N ARG A 88 -5.40 -4.76 -11.77
CA ARG A 88 -4.07 -4.26 -11.43
C ARG A 88 -4.18 -3.26 -10.29
N TYR A 89 -3.50 -3.54 -9.19
CA TYR A 89 -3.43 -2.68 -8.02
C TYR A 89 -2.14 -1.87 -8.04
N THR A 90 -2.25 -0.55 -7.91
CA THR A 90 -1.09 0.36 -7.84
C THR A 90 -1.24 1.26 -6.64
N ILE A 91 -0.29 1.20 -5.70
CA ILE A 91 -0.25 2.12 -4.57
C ILE A 91 0.33 3.46 -5.03
N GLN A 92 -0.31 4.57 -4.70
CA GLN A 92 0.19 5.90 -5.07
C GLN A 92 1.44 6.28 -4.28
N LYS A 93 1.55 5.77 -3.06
CA LYS A 93 2.68 5.98 -2.17
C LYS A 93 3.46 4.69 -2.00
N GLN A 94 4.70 4.67 -2.47
CA GLN A 94 5.54 3.47 -2.44
C GLN A 94 6.35 3.35 -1.15
N THR A 95 6.56 4.47 -0.44
CA THR A 95 7.42 4.54 0.74
C THR A 95 6.82 5.41 1.82
N ILE A 96 7.10 5.09 3.07
CA ILE A 96 6.76 5.93 4.23
C ILE A 96 7.98 6.10 5.13
N ASP A 97 7.99 7.17 5.91
CA ASP A 97 9.08 7.48 6.83
C ASP A 97 8.67 7.17 8.26
N ILE A 98 9.39 6.23 8.87
CA ILE A 98 9.13 5.79 10.24
C ILE A 98 10.34 6.02 11.13
N ASN A 99 10.07 6.26 12.40
CA ASN A 99 11.08 6.24 13.45
C ASN A 99 10.81 5.05 14.37
N VAL A 100 11.77 4.13 14.44
CA VAL A 100 11.65 2.87 15.18
C VAL A 100 12.41 2.97 16.48
N THR A 101 11.77 2.55 17.58
CA THR A 101 12.32 2.53 18.92
C THR A 101 12.18 1.14 19.53
N LYS A 102 12.96 0.87 20.59
CA LYS A 102 12.74 -0.32 21.41
C LYS A 102 11.38 -0.27 22.10
#